data_AF-A0A6V8NYN4-F1
#
_entry.id   AF-A0A6V8NYN4-F1
#
_cell.length_a   1.000
_cell.length_b   1.000
_cell.length_c   1.000
_cell.angle_alpha   90.00
_cell.angle_beta   90.00
_cell.angle_gamma   90.00
#
_symmetry.space_group_name_H-M   'P 1'
#
loop_
_entity.id
_entity.type
_entity.pdbx_description
1 polymer ?
#
loop_
_entity_poly.entity_id
_entity_poly.type
_entity_poly.pdbx_seq_one_letter_code
_entity_poly.pdbx_strand_id
1 'polypeptide(L)'
;TLNSMEKDVPVEEIAAGVKRVAEAVNVPVVVFGLGEKEKDAAVLPVVAKMCSGLNLLIGPILKENHQEIATVALEHGHAIIAQISMDINLAKDLNIRLGKYFPVDRVIIDPLTCVAGYGLEYAYSTMERIRLAAIVHDDKTLQSPLIAKVGKEAWKTKEAIQDVGKGIVWEAATAFSLLLSGADIVTMRHPESLQRVKAMIS
;
A
#
# COMPACT_ATOMS: atom_id res chain seq x y z
N THR A 1 6.44 -6.37 1.61
CA THR A 1 7.45 -5.31 1.53
C THR A 1 8.80 -5.89 1.20
N LEU A 2 9.52 -5.32 0.24
CA LEU A 2 10.81 -5.78 -0.25
C LEU A 2 11.96 -5.31 0.65
N ASN A 3 12.04 -5.80 1.89
CA ASN A 3 13.14 -5.45 2.80
C ASN A 3 14.52 -5.90 2.28
N SER A 4 14.57 -6.80 1.28
CA SER A 4 15.81 -7.16 0.58
C SER A 4 16.47 -5.97 -0.13
N MET A 5 15.72 -4.90 -0.44
CA MET A 5 16.24 -3.65 -1.01
C MET A 5 17.09 -2.83 -0.03
N GLU A 6 17.02 -3.13 1.27
CA GLU A 6 17.92 -2.55 2.29
C GLU A 6 19.27 -3.28 2.35
N LYS A 7 19.42 -4.36 1.59
CA LYS A 7 20.62 -5.18 1.48
C LYS A 7 21.16 -5.03 0.05
N ASP A 8 22.45 -5.31 -0.15
CA ASP A 8 23.09 -5.31 -1.47
C ASP A 8 22.72 -6.56 -2.30
N VAL A 9 21.42 -6.88 -2.36
CA VAL A 9 20.87 -7.99 -3.16
C VAL A 9 20.61 -7.47 -4.58
N PRO A 10 21.08 -8.18 -5.63
CA PRO A 10 20.82 -7.80 -7.02
C PRO A 10 19.33 -7.65 -7.33
N VAL A 11 18.97 -6.65 -8.14
CA VAL A 11 17.57 -6.33 -8.47
C VAL A 11 16.85 -7.52 -9.11
N GLU A 12 17.53 -8.26 -9.98
CA GLU A 12 17.02 -9.44 -10.65
C GLU A 12 16.72 -10.57 -9.67
N GLU A 13 17.51 -10.71 -8.61
CA GLU A 13 17.28 -11.71 -7.56
C GLU A 13 16.04 -11.33 -6.73
N ILE A 14 15.86 -10.04 -6.43
CA ILE A 14 14.65 -9.53 -5.76
C ILE A 14 13.43 -9.84 -6.62
N ALA A 15 13.46 -9.51 -7.92
CA ALA A 15 12.37 -9.78 -8.85
C ALA A 15 12.06 -11.27 -8.99
N ALA A 16 13.09 -12.12 -9.06
CA ALA A 16 12.91 -13.58 -9.10
C ALA A 16 12.30 -14.11 -7.80
N GLY A 17 12.65 -13.53 -6.65
CA GLY A 17 12.00 -13.81 -5.37
C GLY A 17 10.51 -13.48 -5.39
N VAL A 18 10.13 -12.30 -5.89
CA VAL A 18 8.72 -11.89 -6.01
C VAL A 18 7.97 -12.84 -6.93
N LYS A 19 8.51 -13.16 -8.11
CA LYS A 19 7.87 -14.07 -9.06
C LYS A 19 7.61 -15.44 -8.44
N ARG A 20 8.61 -16.03 -7.77
CA ARG A 20 8.45 -17.32 -7.08
C ARG A 20 7.31 -17.29 -6.06
N VAL A 21 7.17 -16.21 -5.30
CA VAL A 21 6.06 -16.08 -4.33
C VAL A 21 4.73 -15.94 -5.06
N ALA A 22 4.66 -15.10 -6.09
CA ALA A 22 3.44 -14.85 -6.85
C ALA A 22 2.92 -16.11 -7.57
N GLU A 23 3.82 -16.95 -8.10
CA GLU A 23 3.45 -18.21 -8.75
C GLU A 23 3.13 -19.34 -7.76
N ALA A 24 3.57 -19.23 -6.50
CA ALA A 24 3.36 -20.27 -5.47
C ALA A 24 2.03 -20.15 -4.73
N VAL A 25 1.31 -19.03 -4.86
CA VAL A 25 0.08 -18.77 -4.09
C VAL A 25 -1.12 -18.55 -5.02
N ASN A 26 -2.30 -19.02 -4.58
CA ASN A 26 -3.56 -18.88 -5.33
C ASN A 26 -4.36 -17.62 -4.94
N VAL A 27 -3.69 -16.61 -4.39
CA VAL A 27 -4.30 -15.35 -3.94
C VAL A 27 -3.60 -14.16 -4.57
N PRO A 28 -4.26 -13.00 -4.74
CA PRO A 28 -3.61 -11.80 -5.24
C PRO A 28 -2.41 -11.40 -4.38
N VAL A 29 -1.34 -10.93 -5.03
CA VAL A 29 -0.10 -10.53 -4.35
C VAL A 29 0.12 -9.03 -4.46
N VAL A 30 0.38 -8.42 -3.30
CA VAL A 30 0.74 -7.01 -3.17
C VAL A 30 2.25 -6.90 -2.97
N VAL A 31 2.91 -6.15 -3.85
CA VAL A 31 4.34 -5.85 -3.78
C VAL A 31 4.52 -4.41 -3.34
N PHE A 32 5.16 -4.25 -2.18
CA PHE A 32 5.54 -2.95 -1.64
C PHE A 32 7.06 -2.81 -1.66
N GLY A 33 7.58 -1.78 -2.32
CA GLY A 33 8.95 -1.27 -2.18
C GLY A 33 9.18 -0.59 -0.83
N LEU A 34 10.19 0.28 -0.77
CA LEU A 34 10.62 0.94 0.46
C LEU A 34 9.96 2.30 0.70
N GLY A 35 9.42 2.95 -0.34
CA GLY A 35 9.02 4.36 -0.28
C GLY A 35 10.19 5.32 -0.55
N GLU A 36 11.26 4.82 -1.17
CA GLU A 36 12.45 5.59 -1.50
C GLU A 36 12.52 5.75 -3.02
N LYS A 37 12.40 6.99 -3.51
CA LYS A 37 12.25 7.31 -4.93
C LYS A 37 13.19 6.52 -5.84
N GLU A 38 14.50 6.59 -5.57
CA GLU A 38 15.55 6.02 -6.42
C GLU A 38 15.61 4.50 -6.35
N LYS A 39 15.48 3.93 -5.15
CA LYS A 39 15.51 2.47 -4.98
C LYS A 39 14.26 1.82 -5.56
N ASP A 40 13.10 2.42 -5.37
CA ASP A 40 11.84 1.90 -5.91
C ASP A 40 11.82 2.01 -7.44
N ALA A 41 12.33 3.10 -8.00
CA ALA A 41 12.50 3.26 -9.45
C ALA A 41 13.45 2.21 -10.06
N ALA A 42 14.52 1.83 -9.34
CA ALA A 42 15.41 0.79 -9.81
C ALA A 42 14.79 -0.62 -9.77
N VAL A 43 13.94 -0.91 -8.77
CA VAL A 43 13.48 -2.29 -8.48
C VAL A 43 12.10 -2.60 -9.04
N LEU A 44 11.12 -1.71 -8.85
CA LEU A 44 9.72 -2.01 -9.17
C LEU A 44 9.46 -2.23 -10.67
N PRO A 45 10.09 -1.52 -11.62
CA PRO A 45 9.97 -1.82 -13.04
C PRO A 45 10.49 -3.23 -13.41
N VAL A 46 11.59 -3.66 -12.81
CA VAL A 46 12.15 -5.01 -13.05
C VAL A 46 11.22 -6.09 -12.50
N VAL A 47 10.65 -5.86 -11.32
CA VAL A 47 9.62 -6.73 -10.72
C VAL A 47 8.40 -6.83 -11.64
N ALA A 48 7.87 -5.70 -12.10
CA ALA A 48 6.72 -5.63 -13.01
C ALA A 48 6.99 -6.43 -14.30
N LYS A 49 8.13 -6.19 -14.95
CA LYS A 49 8.50 -6.91 -16.18
C LYS A 49 8.62 -8.41 -15.96
N MET A 50 9.28 -8.84 -14.88
CA MET A 50 9.49 -10.26 -14.61
C MET A 50 8.20 -11.00 -14.26
N CYS A 51 7.25 -10.29 -13.64
CA CYS A 51 5.95 -10.82 -13.21
C CYS A 51 4.82 -10.54 -14.20
N SER A 52 5.14 -10.23 -15.46
CA SER A 52 4.17 -9.87 -16.50
C SER A 52 2.98 -10.81 -16.56
N GLY A 53 1.77 -10.24 -16.57
CA GLY A 53 0.52 -11.00 -16.66
C GLY A 53 0.01 -11.59 -15.33
N LEU A 54 0.78 -11.52 -14.24
CA LEU A 54 0.35 -12.01 -12.92
C LEU A 54 -0.60 -11.04 -12.18
N ASN A 55 -0.92 -9.88 -12.77
CA ASN A 55 -1.83 -8.87 -12.22
C ASN A 55 -1.55 -8.51 -10.74
N LEU A 56 -0.27 -8.33 -10.42
CA LEU A 56 0.17 -7.81 -9.12
C LEU A 56 -0.38 -6.41 -8.83
N LEU A 57 -0.48 -6.09 -7.54
CA LEU A 57 -0.65 -4.72 -7.05
C LEU A 57 0.72 -4.18 -6.60
N ILE A 58 1.27 -3.18 -7.30
CA ILE A 58 2.64 -2.72 -7.13
C ILE A 58 2.69 -1.29 -6.58
N GLY A 59 3.50 -1.05 -5.57
CA GLY A 59 3.85 0.29 -5.11
C GLY A 59 4.99 0.28 -4.10
N PRO A 60 5.23 1.38 -3.39
CA PRO A 60 4.53 2.66 -3.53
C PRO A 60 4.96 3.40 -4.80
N ILE A 61 4.02 4.10 -5.42
CA ILE A 61 4.27 5.05 -6.51
C ILE A 61 4.16 6.46 -5.93
N LEU A 62 5.25 7.22 -6.03
CA LEU A 62 5.36 8.59 -5.52
C LEU A 62 5.24 9.59 -6.67
N LYS A 63 4.98 10.85 -6.34
CA LYS A 63 4.86 11.94 -7.31
C LYS A 63 6.11 12.10 -8.19
N GLU A 64 7.29 11.77 -7.68
CA GLU A 64 8.57 12.00 -8.35
C GLU A 64 8.99 10.84 -9.26
N ASN A 65 8.44 9.64 -9.08
CA ASN A 65 8.78 8.44 -9.85
C ASN A 65 7.57 7.80 -10.56
N HIS A 66 6.42 8.48 -10.55
CA HIS A 66 5.16 7.93 -11.05
C HIS A 66 5.23 7.43 -12.49
N GLN A 67 5.83 8.20 -13.39
CA GLN A 67 5.87 7.86 -14.81
C GLN A 67 6.71 6.62 -15.12
N GLU A 68 7.87 6.48 -14.48
CA GLU A 68 8.77 5.35 -14.71
C GLU A 68 8.15 4.02 -14.25
N ILE A 69 7.59 4.01 -13.04
CA ILE A 69 7.06 2.78 -12.44
C ILE A 69 5.69 2.43 -13.02
N ALA A 70 4.79 3.41 -13.15
CA ALA A 70 3.42 3.14 -13.60
C ALA A 70 3.34 2.76 -15.07
N THR A 71 4.22 3.29 -15.94
CA THR A 71 4.24 2.90 -17.36
C THR A 71 4.57 1.42 -17.51
N VAL A 72 5.62 0.95 -16.84
CA VAL A 72 6.04 -0.47 -16.89
C VAL A 72 5.00 -1.36 -16.21
N ALA A 73 4.40 -0.92 -15.11
CA ALA A 73 3.30 -1.63 -14.48
C ALA A 73 2.10 -1.80 -15.44
N LEU A 74 1.76 -0.76 -16.22
CA LEU A 74 0.68 -0.82 -17.20
C LEU A 74 0.99 -1.79 -18.34
N GLU A 75 2.18 -1.67 -18.93
CA GLU A 75 2.66 -2.51 -20.04
C GLU A 75 2.62 -4.00 -19.68
N HIS A 76 2.93 -4.33 -18.42
CA HIS A 76 2.97 -5.70 -17.92
C HIS A 76 1.68 -6.16 -17.22
N GLY A 77 0.63 -5.34 -17.27
CA GLY A 77 -0.70 -5.72 -16.83
C GLY A 77 -0.86 -5.77 -15.31
N HIS A 78 -0.28 -4.81 -14.58
CA HIS A 78 -0.37 -4.66 -13.12
C HIS A 78 -1.26 -3.50 -12.69
N ALA A 79 -1.75 -3.57 -11.45
CA ALA A 79 -2.38 -2.44 -10.75
C ALA A 79 -1.33 -1.72 -9.89
N ILE A 80 -1.61 -0.48 -9.49
CA ILE A 80 -0.64 0.35 -8.77
C ILE A 80 -1.18 0.94 -7.46
N ILE A 81 -0.26 1.21 -6.53
CA ILE A 81 -0.54 1.90 -5.26
C ILE A 81 0.10 3.29 -5.32
N ALA A 82 -0.71 4.32 -5.46
CA ALA A 82 -0.32 5.72 -5.42
C ALA A 82 -0.21 6.18 -3.95
N GLN A 83 1.01 6.43 -3.48
CA GLN A 83 1.25 6.82 -2.09
C GLN A 83 1.43 8.33 -1.96
N ILE A 84 0.81 8.91 -0.92
CA ILE A 84 0.88 10.35 -0.59
C ILE A 84 1.12 10.57 0.90
N SER A 85 1.64 11.73 1.28
CA SER A 85 1.97 12.07 2.67
C SER A 85 0.79 12.67 3.43
N MET A 86 -0.26 11.88 3.67
CA MET A 86 -1.47 12.24 4.44
C MET A 86 -2.16 13.58 4.04
N ASP A 87 -2.03 14.03 2.79
CA ASP A 87 -2.69 15.23 2.26
C ASP A 87 -3.58 14.90 1.06
N ILE A 88 -4.87 15.20 1.19
CA ILE A 88 -5.89 15.00 0.16
C ILE A 88 -5.54 15.70 -1.17
N ASN A 89 -4.93 16.89 -1.13
CA ASN A 89 -4.58 17.63 -2.34
C ASN A 89 -3.45 16.94 -3.10
N LEU A 90 -2.52 16.30 -2.38
CA LEU A 90 -1.47 15.48 -2.99
C LEU A 90 -2.07 14.23 -3.63
N ALA A 91 -3.08 13.61 -3.01
CA ALA A 91 -3.82 12.50 -3.60
C ALA A 91 -4.46 12.92 -4.94
N LYS A 92 -5.14 14.08 -4.97
CA LYS A 92 -5.74 14.63 -6.19
C LYS A 92 -4.69 14.90 -7.28
N ASP A 93 -3.60 15.61 -6.94
CA ASP A 93 -2.53 15.94 -7.91
C ASP A 93 -1.90 14.67 -8.48
N LEU A 94 -1.59 13.67 -7.65
CA LEU A 94 -1.00 12.41 -8.10
C LEU A 94 -1.97 11.62 -8.99
N ASN A 95 -3.24 11.50 -8.61
CA ASN A 95 -4.23 10.77 -9.40
C ASN A 95 -4.54 11.46 -10.73
N ILE A 96 -4.58 12.80 -10.77
CA ILE A 96 -4.70 13.56 -12.02
C ILE A 96 -3.50 13.27 -12.94
N ARG A 97 -2.28 13.21 -12.40
CA ARG A 97 -1.08 12.90 -13.18
C ARG A 97 -1.10 11.48 -13.72
N LEU A 98 -1.46 10.50 -12.89
CA LEU A 98 -1.58 9.09 -13.28
C LEU A 98 -2.69 8.90 -14.32
N GLY A 99 -3.85 9.52 -14.14
CA GLY A 99 -5.02 9.39 -15.01
C GLY A 99 -4.81 9.86 -16.46
N LYS A 100 -3.69 10.54 -16.75
CA LYS A 100 -3.31 10.90 -18.13
C LYS A 100 -2.89 9.71 -18.99
N TYR A 101 -2.46 8.61 -18.36
CA TYR A 101 -1.92 7.45 -19.08
C TYR A 101 -2.22 6.10 -18.40
N PHE A 102 -2.59 6.10 -17.12
CA PHE A 102 -2.88 4.91 -16.35
C PHE A 102 -4.39 4.80 -16.06
N PRO A 103 -5.02 3.64 -16.26
CA PRO A 103 -6.44 3.45 -16.03
C PRO A 103 -6.79 3.57 -14.54
N VAL A 104 -7.72 4.47 -14.21
CA VAL A 104 -8.03 4.90 -12.82
C VAL A 104 -8.61 3.77 -11.97
N ASP A 105 -9.32 2.82 -12.59
CA ASP A 105 -9.88 1.62 -11.94
C ASP A 105 -8.82 0.61 -11.49
N ARG A 106 -7.55 0.83 -11.88
CA ARG A 106 -6.40 0.03 -11.46
C ARG A 106 -5.44 0.78 -10.53
N VAL A 107 -5.87 1.91 -9.99
CA VAL A 107 -5.13 2.72 -9.01
C VAL A 107 -5.76 2.55 -7.63
N ILE A 108 -4.92 2.34 -6.61
CA ILE A 108 -5.29 2.32 -5.20
C ILE A 108 -4.50 3.43 -4.49
N ILE A 109 -5.15 4.18 -3.60
CA ILE A 109 -4.53 5.27 -2.83
C ILE A 109 -3.98 4.70 -1.52
N ASP A 110 -2.71 4.95 -1.23
CA ASP A 110 -2.11 4.79 0.10
C ASP A 110 -1.89 6.19 0.71
N PRO A 111 -2.71 6.62 1.68
CA PRO A 111 -2.56 7.94 2.28
C PRO A 111 -1.37 8.04 3.26
N LEU A 112 -0.47 7.06 3.26
CA LEU A 112 0.61 6.82 4.21
C LEU A 112 0.06 6.45 5.59
N THR A 113 0.07 5.15 5.86
CA THR A 113 -0.46 4.59 7.11
C THR A 113 0.36 4.99 8.32
N CYS A 114 -0.34 5.50 9.34
CA CYS A 114 0.15 5.68 10.70
C CYS A 114 -0.54 4.68 11.65
N VAL A 115 0.02 4.50 12.85
CA VAL A 115 -0.45 3.49 13.80
C VAL A 115 -0.82 4.10 15.14
N ALA A 116 -1.60 3.38 15.94
CA ALA A 116 -2.09 3.87 17.23
C ALA A 116 -0.94 4.43 18.09
N GLY A 117 -1.11 5.65 18.62
CA GLY A 117 -0.09 6.37 19.39
C GLY A 117 0.99 7.08 18.55
N TYR A 118 1.01 6.90 17.23
CA TYR A 118 2.02 7.45 16.31
C TYR A 118 1.35 8.06 15.06
N GLY A 119 0.42 9.01 15.28
CA GLY A 119 -0.22 9.79 14.22
C GLY A 119 -1.40 9.11 13.51
N LEU A 120 -1.98 8.07 14.12
CA LEU A 120 -3.16 7.38 13.59
C LEU A 120 -4.31 8.35 13.27
N GLU A 121 -4.53 9.34 14.12
CA GLU A 121 -5.55 10.36 13.99
C GLU A 121 -5.42 11.17 12.69
N TYR A 122 -4.20 11.44 12.24
CA TYR A 122 -3.96 12.13 10.97
C TYR A 122 -4.32 11.24 9.79
N ALA A 123 -3.86 9.99 9.79
CA ALA A 123 -4.20 9.02 8.74
C ALA A 123 -5.71 8.76 8.68
N TYR A 124 -6.35 8.61 9.85
CA TYR A 124 -7.79 8.39 10.00
C TYR A 124 -8.59 9.56 9.39
N SER A 125 -8.32 10.79 9.83
CA SER A 125 -9.02 11.98 9.32
C SER A 125 -8.76 12.21 7.83
N THR A 126 -7.55 11.90 7.32
CA THR A 126 -7.27 11.99 5.89
C THR A 126 -8.05 10.97 5.08
N MET A 127 -8.17 9.72 5.54
CA MET A 127 -9.00 8.70 4.89
C MET A 127 -10.48 9.10 4.84
N GLU A 128 -11.04 9.60 5.95
CA GLU A 128 -12.43 10.10 5.97
C GLU A 128 -12.64 11.24 4.99
N ARG A 129 -11.71 12.21 4.93
CA ARG A 129 -11.80 13.34 4.00
C ARG A 129 -11.73 12.88 2.54
N ILE A 130 -10.86 11.92 2.23
CA ILE A 130 -10.78 11.32 0.89
C ILE A 130 -12.13 10.67 0.55
N ARG A 131 -12.68 9.85 1.47
CA ARG A 131 -13.95 9.14 1.26
C ARG A 131 -15.14 10.10 1.10
N LEU A 132 -15.22 11.13 1.94
CA LEU A 132 -16.26 12.15 1.85
C LEU A 132 -16.16 12.94 0.54
N ALA A 133 -14.96 13.34 0.12
CA ALA A 133 -14.79 14.00 -1.17
C ALA A 133 -15.19 13.11 -2.34
N ALA A 134 -14.80 11.83 -2.31
CA ALA A 134 -15.13 10.85 -3.34
C ALA A 134 -16.65 10.62 -3.48
N ILE A 135 -17.38 10.54 -2.36
CA ILE A 135 -18.82 10.18 -2.34
C ILE A 135 -19.70 11.43 -2.35
N VAL A 136 -19.52 12.34 -1.40
CA VAL A 136 -20.43 13.49 -1.17
C VAL A 136 -20.21 14.57 -2.24
N HIS A 137 -18.97 14.78 -2.65
CA HIS A 137 -18.61 15.79 -3.64
C HIS A 137 -18.40 15.21 -5.04
N ASP A 138 -18.66 13.91 -5.23
CA ASP A 138 -18.45 13.15 -6.47
C ASP A 138 -17.06 13.40 -7.11
N ASP A 139 -16.03 13.56 -6.29
CA ASP A 139 -14.68 13.83 -6.77
C ASP A 139 -14.07 12.56 -7.38
N LYS A 140 -14.18 12.45 -8.72
CA LYS A 140 -13.68 11.32 -9.51
C LYS A 140 -12.19 11.02 -9.30
N THR A 141 -11.40 12.02 -8.92
CA THR A 141 -9.95 11.82 -8.71
C THR A 141 -9.65 11.07 -7.41
N LEU A 142 -10.61 10.95 -6.51
CA LEU A 142 -10.48 10.32 -5.20
C LEU A 142 -11.35 9.08 -5.01
N GLN A 143 -12.05 8.63 -6.07
CA GLN A 143 -12.93 7.46 -6.03
C GLN A 143 -12.18 6.12 -6.04
N SER A 144 -10.86 6.14 -6.15
CA SER A 144 -10.02 4.94 -6.06
C SER A 144 -10.07 4.33 -4.63
N PRO A 145 -9.97 2.99 -4.51
CA PRO A 145 -9.90 2.34 -3.20
C PRO A 145 -8.72 2.80 -2.34
N LEU A 146 -8.83 2.65 -1.03
CA LEU A 146 -7.80 3.00 -0.06
C LEU A 146 -7.13 1.75 0.52
N ILE A 147 -5.80 1.77 0.61
CA ILE A 147 -5.01 0.73 1.28
C ILE A 147 -4.30 1.28 2.52
N ALA A 148 -4.25 0.46 3.58
CA ALA A 148 -3.48 0.74 4.78
C ALA A 148 -2.41 -0.33 5.04
N LYS A 149 -1.15 0.08 5.10
CA LYS A 149 0.02 -0.79 5.35
C LYS A 149 0.28 -0.99 6.85
N VAL A 150 -0.69 -1.52 7.58
CA VAL A 150 -0.69 -1.55 9.07
C VAL A 150 0.42 -2.41 9.66
N GLY A 151 0.56 -3.67 9.24
CA GLY A 151 1.39 -4.62 9.97
C GLY A 151 2.87 -4.23 10.04
N LYS A 152 3.47 -3.71 8.95
CA LYS A 152 4.87 -3.24 9.02
C LYS A 152 5.03 -2.05 9.97
N GLU A 153 4.07 -1.14 10.03
CA GLU A 153 4.16 0.06 10.85
C GLU A 153 3.83 -0.22 12.33
N ALA A 154 2.88 -1.10 12.61
CA ALA A 154 2.49 -1.46 13.98
C ALA A 154 3.65 -2.17 14.69
N TRP A 155 4.29 -3.14 14.02
CA TRP A 155 5.39 -3.90 14.57
C TRP A 155 6.76 -3.17 14.55
N LYS A 156 6.76 -1.85 14.32
CA LYS A 156 7.92 -0.96 14.57
C LYS A 156 7.82 -0.22 15.90
N THR A 157 6.63 -0.14 16.50
CA THR A 157 6.43 0.63 17.73
C THR A 157 7.03 -0.09 18.93
N LYS A 158 7.45 0.68 19.94
CA LYS A 158 8.05 0.10 21.15
C LYS A 158 7.03 -0.78 21.88
N GLU A 159 5.78 -0.33 21.93
CA GLU A 159 4.66 -0.99 22.59
C GLU A 159 4.37 -2.37 21.99
N ALA A 160 4.45 -2.50 20.67
CA ALA A 160 4.18 -3.76 19.99
C ALA A 160 5.34 -4.76 20.09
N ILE A 161 6.59 -4.28 20.09
CA ILE A 161 7.78 -5.15 20.10
C ILE A 161 8.06 -5.70 21.51
N GLN A 162 7.79 -4.92 22.56
CA GLN A 162 8.10 -5.31 23.94
C GLN A 162 7.22 -6.43 24.49
N ASP A 163 6.00 -6.57 23.96
CA ASP A 163 5.00 -7.53 24.42
C ASP A 163 4.15 -7.96 23.23
N VAL A 164 4.26 -9.24 22.86
CA VAL A 164 3.54 -9.81 21.70
C VAL A 164 2.03 -9.70 21.87
N GLY A 165 1.51 -9.90 23.09
CA GLY A 165 0.08 -9.75 23.38
C GLY A 165 -0.40 -8.32 23.14
N LYS A 166 0.39 -7.33 23.56
CA LYS A 166 0.12 -5.92 23.23
C LYS A 166 0.25 -5.66 21.74
N GLY A 167 1.27 -6.18 21.07
CA GLY A 167 1.48 -6.01 19.63
C GLY A 167 0.32 -6.54 18.79
N ILE A 168 -0.26 -7.68 19.19
CA ILE A 168 -1.46 -8.24 18.57
C ILE A 168 -2.64 -7.26 18.67
N VAL A 169 -2.90 -6.74 19.87
CA VAL A 169 -3.98 -5.78 20.09
C VAL A 169 -3.70 -4.46 19.36
N TRP A 170 -2.45 -4.01 19.34
CA TRP A 170 -2.02 -2.76 18.70
C TRP A 170 -2.25 -2.78 17.19
N GLU A 171 -1.84 -3.88 16.55
CA GLU A 171 -2.05 -4.10 15.12
C GLU A 171 -3.54 -4.24 14.81
N ALA A 172 -4.28 -5.02 15.58
CA ALA A 172 -5.71 -5.22 15.37
C ALA A 172 -6.52 -3.92 15.55
N ALA A 173 -6.25 -3.17 16.61
CA ALA A 173 -6.91 -1.89 16.88
C ALA A 173 -6.61 -0.87 15.77
N THR A 174 -5.34 -0.76 15.35
CA THR A 174 -4.96 0.13 14.24
C THR A 174 -5.67 -0.24 12.94
N ALA A 175 -5.68 -1.53 12.58
CA ALA A 175 -6.34 -1.99 11.37
C ALA A 175 -7.85 -1.73 11.41
N PHE A 176 -8.51 -2.03 12.53
CA PHE A 176 -9.94 -1.78 12.68
C PHE A 176 -10.29 -0.30 12.61
N SER A 177 -9.51 0.58 13.26
CA SER A 177 -9.69 2.03 13.14
C SER A 177 -9.58 2.50 11.68
N LEU A 178 -8.58 2.03 10.93
CA LEU A 178 -8.41 2.48 9.54
C LEU A 178 -9.50 1.94 8.61
N LEU A 179 -10.02 0.73 8.86
CA LEU A 179 -11.20 0.20 8.19
C LEU A 179 -12.43 1.09 8.44
N LEU A 180 -12.65 1.54 9.68
CA LEU A 180 -13.73 2.47 10.02
C LEU A 180 -13.60 3.83 9.30
N SER A 181 -12.38 4.33 9.13
CA SER A 181 -12.14 5.56 8.35
C SER A 181 -12.28 5.39 6.83
N GLY A 182 -12.56 4.17 6.36
CA GLY A 182 -12.85 3.88 4.96
C GLY A 182 -11.71 3.25 4.16
N ALA A 183 -10.73 2.61 4.81
CA ALA A 183 -9.78 1.73 4.11
C ALA A 183 -10.51 0.52 3.51
N ASP A 184 -10.22 0.19 2.25
CA ASP A 184 -10.77 -0.99 1.56
C ASP A 184 -9.86 -2.20 1.72
N ILE A 185 -8.55 -1.97 1.85
CA ILE A 185 -7.53 -3.01 2.02
C ILE A 185 -6.66 -2.67 3.22
N VAL A 186 -6.40 -3.64 4.10
CA VAL A 186 -5.40 -3.51 5.16
C VAL A 186 -4.40 -4.64 5.08
N THR A 187 -3.10 -4.33 5.10
CA THR A 187 -2.05 -5.35 5.16
C THR A 187 -1.66 -5.59 6.62
N MET A 188 -1.70 -6.84 7.06
CA MET A 188 -1.38 -7.24 8.44
C MET A 188 -0.21 -8.24 8.45
N ARG A 189 0.36 -8.52 9.62
CA ARG A 189 1.48 -9.43 9.86
C ARG A 189 1.13 -10.56 10.83
N HIS A 190 0.51 -10.26 11.97
CA HIS A 190 0.28 -11.30 12.97
C HIS A 190 -1.04 -12.04 12.71
N PRO A 191 -1.03 -13.39 12.59
CA PRO A 191 -2.24 -14.17 12.29
C PRO A 191 -3.38 -13.99 13.30
N GLU A 192 -3.05 -13.87 14.59
CA GLU A 192 -4.07 -13.64 15.62
C GLU A 192 -4.74 -12.26 15.48
N SER A 193 -3.97 -11.20 15.15
CA SER A 193 -4.52 -9.88 14.86
C SER A 193 -5.50 -9.96 13.67
N LEU A 194 -5.12 -10.70 12.63
CA LEU A 194 -5.96 -10.92 11.45
C LEU A 194 -7.26 -11.64 11.82
N GLN A 195 -7.20 -12.68 12.66
CA GLN A 195 -8.41 -13.38 13.12
C GLN A 195 -9.35 -12.45 13.89
N ARG A 196 -8.80 -11.61 14.78
CA ARG A 196 -9.59 -10.63 15.55
C ARG A 196 -10.26 -9.60 14.64
N VAL A 197 -9.52 -9.02 13.69
CA VAL A 197 -10.09 -8.04 12.75
C VAL A 197 -11.15 -8.70 11.86
N LYS A 198 -10.91 -9.91 11.35
CA LYS A 198 -11.91 -10.66 10.58
C LYS A 198 -13.20 -10.86 11.36
N ALA A 199 -13.11 -11.22 12.64
CA ALA A 199 -14.28 -11.40 13.50
C ALA A 199 -15.05 -10.09 13.77
N MET A 200 -14.40 -8.92 13.65
CA MET A 200 -15.05 -7.62 13.82
C MET A 200 -15.77 -7.11 12.57
N ILE A 201 -15.39 -7.59 11.39
CA ILE A 201 -15.95 -7.15 10.09
C ILE A 201 -16.85 -8.20 9.41
N SER A 202 -16.97 -9.39 10.01
CA SER A 202 -17.90 -10.43 9.58
C SER A 202 -19.26 -10.23 10.23
#